data_AF-A0A1G5L5D7-F1
#
_entry.id   AF-A0A1G5L5D7-F1
#
_cell.length_a   1.000
_cell.length_b   1.000
_cell.length_c   1.000
_cell.angle_alpha   90.00
_cell.angle_beta   90.00
_cell.angle_gamma   90.00
#
_symmetry.space_group_name_H-M   'P 1'
#
loop_
_entity.id
_entity.type
_entity.pdbx_description
1 polymer ?
#
loop_
_entity_poly.entity_id
_entity_poly.type
_entity_poly.pdbx_seq_one_letter_code
_entity_poly.pdbx_strand_id
1 'polypeptide(L)' 'MMIPTLTRINELARKAKAGGLTEMEQAEQTRLRQEYLQTFRGSVNDILLNATIYDPNGDDVTPDKLKQEQASRQNP' A
#
# COMPACT_ATOMS: atom_id res chain seq x y z
N MET A 1 -4.84 -9.96 7.07
CA MET A 1 -5.26 -9.65 5.68
C MET A 1 -4.35 -10.42 4.75
N MET A 2 -4.84 -11.50 4.12
CA MET A 2 -4.11 -12.18 3.06
C MET A 2 -4.43 -11.47 1.75
N ILE A 3 -3.46 -10.82 1.13
CA ILE A 3 -3.62 -10.22 -0.20
C ILE A 3 -3.12 -11.27 -1.21
N PRO A 4 -4.00 -11.96 -1.96
CA PRO A 4 -3.60 -13.08 -2.82
C PRO A 4 -2.57 -12.67 -3.88
N THR A 5 -2.64 -11.41 -4.33
CA THR A 5 -1.72 -10.85 -5.34
C THR A 5 -0.29 -10.73 -4.81
N LEU A 6 -0.09 -10.56 -3.50
CA LEU A 6 1.24 -10.42 -2.89
C LEU A 6 2.07 -11.71 -2.99
N THR A 7 1.45 -12.87 -2.75
CA THR A 7 2.12 -14.17 -2.85
C THR A 7 2.66 -14.38 -4.26
N ARG A 8 1.84 -14.10 -5.28
CA ARG A 8 2.23 -14.24 -6.68
C ARG A 8 3.31 -13.23 -7.09
N ILE A 9 3.23 -11.98 -6.62
CA ILE A 9 4.28 -10.98 -6.83
C ILE A 9 5.62 -11.46 -6.25
N ASN A 10 5.62 -12.06 -5.06
CA ASN A 10 6.83 -12.58 -4.42
C ASN A 10 7.42 -13.78 -5.17
N GLU A 11 6.58 -14.68 -5.69
CA GLU A 11 7.03 -15.77 -6.57
C GLU A 11 7.72 -15.24 -7.82
N LEU A 12 7.08 -14.29 -8.51
CA LEU A 12 7.65 -13.64 -9.71
C LEU A 12 8.94 -12.90 -9.36
N ALA A 13 9.01 -12.22 -8.21
CA ALA A 13 10.21 -11.53 -7.77
C ALA A 13 11.38 -12.48 -7.47
N ARG A 14 11.13 -13.64 -6.84
CA ARG A 14 12.16 -14.67 -6.66
C ARG A 14 12.63 -15.22 -8.00
N LYS A 15 11.71 -15.46 -8.94
CA LYS A 15 12.04 -15.96 -10.28
C LYS A 15 12.90 -14.94 -11.06
N ALA A 16 12.53 -13.67 -11.01
CA ALA A 16 13.31 -12.56 -11.56
C ALA A 16 14.75 -12.54 -11.02
N LYS A 17 14.92 -12.76 -9.71
CA LYS A 17 16.22 -12.79 -9.04
C LYS A 17 17.06 -14.03 -9.40
N ALA A 18 16.41 -15.16 -9.68
CA ALA A 18 17.08 -16.43 -9.94
C ALA A 18 17.54 -16.61 -11.39
N GLY A 19 16.84 -16.04 -12.36
CA GLY A 19 17.17 -16.26 -13.78
C GLY A 19 16.48 -15.31 -14.77
N GLY A 20 15.92 -14.21 -14.29
CA GLY A 20 15.15 -13.27 -15.12
C GLY A 20 13.67 -13.66 -15.28
N LEU A 21 12.88 -12.71 -15.77
CA LEU A 21 11.47 -12.88 -16.09
C LEU A 21 11.31 -12.94 -17.61
N THR A 22 10.37 -13.76 -18.07
CA THR A 22 9.88 -13.66 -19.45
C THR A 22 9.03 -12.41 -19.62
N GLU A 23 8.88 -11.91 -20.85
CA GLU A 23 8.05 -10.72 -21.13
C GLU A 23 6.60 -10.88 -20.63
N MET A 24 6.04 -12.08 -20.77
CA MET A 24 4.69 -12.40 -20.27
C MET A 24 4.61 -12.28 -18.74
N GLU A 25 5.61 -12.79 -18.02
CA GLU A 25 5.66 -12.72 -16.56
C GLU A 25 5.93 -11.30 -16.05
N GLN A 26 6.64 -10.49 -16.83
CA GLN A 26 6.87 -9.09 -16.53
C GLN A 26 5.59 -8.26 -16.68
N ALA A 27 4.78 -8.56 -17.70
CA ALA A 27 3.44 -8.01 -17.85
C ALA A 27 2.51 -8.45 -16.71
N GLU A 28 2.55 -9.73 -16.33
CA GLU A 28 1.78 -10.27 -15.18
C GLU A 28 2.20 -9.56 -13.88
N GLN A 29 3.50 -9.41 -13.63
CA GLN A 29 4.02 -8.73 -12.45
C GLN A 29 3.56 -7.26 -12.39
N THR A 30 3.56 -6.57 -13.53
CA THR A 30 3.12 -5.17 -13.61
C THR A 30 1.64 -5.04 -13.28
N ARG A 31 0.80 -5.91 -13.87
CA ARG A 31 -0.65 -5.95 -13.58
C ARG A 31 -0.92 -6.20 -12.09
N LEU A 32 -0.26 -7.22 -11.53
CA LEU A 32 -0.44 -7.58 -10.12
C LEU A 32 0.02 -6.46 -9.18
N ARG A 33 1.11 -5.75 -9.50
CA ARG A 33 1.57 -4.60 -8.71
C ARG A 33 0.56 -3.45 -8.74
N GLN A 34 -0.06 -3.18 -9.88
CA GLN A 34 -1.10 -2.15 -9.99
C GLN A 34 -2.32 -2.51 -9.14
N GLU A 35 -2.77 -3.76 -9.21
CA GLU A 35 -3.88 -4.30 -8.42
C GLU A 35 -3.57 -4.21 -6.92
N TYR A 36 -2.38 -4.66 -6.51
CA TYR A 36 -1.90 -4.54 -5.13
C TYR A 36 -1.88 -3.08 -4.66
N LEU A 37 -1.36 -2.13 -5.46
CA LEU A 37 -1.31 -0.72 -5.08
C LEU A 37 -2.70 -0.11 -4.94
N GLN A 38 -3.68 -0.49 -5.77
CA GLN A 38 -5.05 -0.01 -5.63
C GLN A 38 -5.68 -0.51 -4.32
N THR A 39 -5.60 -1.81 -4.05
CA THR A 39 -6.12 -2.39 -2.81
C THR A 39 -5.39 -1.83 -1.58
N PHE A 40 -4.07 -1.71 -1.67
CA PHE A 40 -3.23 -1.18 -0.60
C PHE A 40 -3.54 0.29 -0.31
N ARG A 41 -3.74 1.15 -1.32
CA ARG A 41 -4.12 2.56 -1.11
C ARG A 41 -5.41 2.70 -0.31
N GLY A 42 -6.42 1.86 -0.58
CA GLY A 42 -7.64 1.83 0.22
C GLY A 42 -7.36 1.50 1.68
N SER A 43 -6.60 0.43 1.93
CA SER A 43 -6.23 0.03 3.29
C SER A 43 -5.31 1.02 4.01
N VAL A 44 -4.41 1.68 3.28
CA VAL A 44 -3.51 2.71 3.83
C VAL A 44 -4.31 3.93 4.26
N ASN A 45 -5.31 4.36 3.49
CA ASN A 45 -6.15 5.47 3.91
C ASN A 45 -6.85 5.15 5.23
N ASP A 46 -7.40 3.95 5.40
CA ASP A 46 -8.02 3.53 6.67
C ASP A 46 -7.00 3.42 7.82
N ILE A 47 -5.76 2.98 7.55
CA ILE A 47 -4.69 2.96 8.56
C ILE A 47 -4.27 4.40 8.94
N LEU A 48 -4.06 5.27 7.97
CA LEU A 48 -3.67 6.67 8.17
C LEU A 48 -4.76 7.47 8.89
N LEU A 49 -6.04 7.18 8.60
CA LEU A 49 -7.17 7.73 9.33
C LEU A 49 -7.15 7.37 10.82
N ASN A 50 -6.45 6.30 11.22
CA ASN A 50 -6.33 5.90 12.62
C ASN A 50 -4.91 6.11 13.20
N ALA A 51 -3.97 6.65 12.41
CA ALA A 51 -2.59 6.80 12.81
C ALA A 51 -2.19 8.28 12.89
N THR A 52 -1.54 8.66 13.99
CA THR A 52 -0.90 9.97 14.16
C THR A 52 0.56 9.86 13.73
N ILE A 53 1.01 10.75 12.86
CA ILE A 53 2.40 10.77 12.37
C ILE A 53 3.19 11.77 13.21
N TYR A 54 4.20 11.26 13.90
CA TYR A 54 5.17 12.08 14.64
C TYR A 54 6.49 12.15 13.87
N ASP A 55 7.12 13.31 13.86
CA ASP A 55 8.46 13.48 13.32
C ASP A 55 9.52 12.89 14.28
N PRO A 56 10.80 12.81 13.87
CA PRO A 56 11.89 12.34 14.73
C PRO A 56 12.15 13.20 15.98
N ASN A 57 11.66 14.44 16.01
CA ASN A 57 11.74 15.35 17.16
C ASN A 57 10.54 15.20 18.11
N GLY A 58 9.53 14.41 17.74
CA GLY A 58 8.32 14.16 18.52
C GLY A 58 7.16 15.11 18.21
N ASP A 59 7.29 15.95 17.19
CA ASP A 59 6.22 16.87 16.78
C ASP A 59 5.16 16.13 15.95
N ASP A 60 3.88 16.36 16.26
CA ASP A 60 2.77 15.83 15.46
C ASP A 60 2.71 16.55 14.12
N VAL A 61 3.20 15.87 13.08
CA VAL A 61 3.19 16.32 11.69
C VAL A 61 2.07 15.66 10.91
N THR A 62 1.02 15.16 11.58
CA THR A 62 -0.15 14.60 10.90
C THR A 62 -0.77 15.66 9.99
N PRO A 63 -0.81 15.42 8.66
CA PRO A 63 -1.33 16.38 7.69
C PRO A 63 -2.74 16.88 8.02
N ASP A 64 -2.99 18.19 7.87
CA ASP A 64 -4.30 18.80 8.18
C ASP A 64 -5.46 18.17 7.40
N LYS A 65 -5.19 17.70 6.17
CA LYS A 65 -6.18 16.97 5.35
C LYS A 65 -6.67 15.69 6.02
N LEU A 66 -5.78 14.96 6.70
CA LEU A 66 -6.15 13.75 7.44
C LEU A 66 -6.96 14.09 8.70
N LYS A 67 -6.58 15.16 9.42
CA LYS A 67 -7.35 15.66 10.58
C LYS A 67 -8.78 16.04 10.19
N GLN A 68 -8.95 16.69 9.03
CA GLN A 68 -10.27 17.05 8.48
C GLN A 68 -11.11 15.83 8.09
N GLU A 69 -10.51 14.82 7.43
CA GLU A 69 -11.24 13.58 7.10
C GLU A 69 -11.62 12.76 8.35
N GLN A 70 -10.76 12.72 9.37
CA GLN A 70 -11.07 12.09 10.67
C GLN A 70 -12.28 12.77 11.34
N ALA A 71 -12.27 14.10 11.41
CA ALA A 71 -13.35 14.88 12.01
C ALA A 71 -14.68 14.73 11.26
N SER A 72 -14.63 14.66 9.91
CA SER A 72 -15.81 14.49 9.06
C SER A 72 -16.44 13.11 9.18
N ARG A 73 -15.66 12.06 9.47
CA ARG A 73 -16.18 10.70 9.73
C ARG A 73 -16.70 10.49 11.15
N GLN A 74 -16.25 11.26 12.14
CA GLN A 74 -16.65 11.13 13.54
C GLN A 74 -17.96 11.87 13.89
N ASN A 75 -18.45 12.75 13.02
CA ASN A 75 -19.72 13.45 13.23
C ASN A 75 -20.77 12.90 12.24
N PRO A 76 -21.65 11.96 12.67
CA PRO A 76 -22.69 11.38 11.83
C PRO A 76 -23.81 12.36 11.47
#